data_AF-A0A6P0MMS2-F1
#
_entry.id   AF-A0A6P0MMS2-F1
#
_cell.length_a   1.000
_cell.length_b   1.000
_cell.length_c   1.000
_cell.angle_alpha   90.00
_cell.angle_beta   90.00
_cell.angle_gamma   90.00
#
_symmetry.space_group_name_H-M   'P 1'
#
loop_
_entity.id
_entity.type
_entity.pdbx_description
1 polymer ?
#
loop_
_entity_poly.entity_id
_entity_poly.type
_entity_poly.pdbx_seq_one_letter_code
_entity_poly.pdbx_strand_id
1 'polypeptide(L)'
;MSKDPPLAKLIQRYINGDSRACEQLLSYREYRQRVIRIAHKQTRGHTISWEDAAQTAHEKVFQALKKRDFCPERGDFLPWAGTVAKFAIIDLMRKEKQKYCRSLDEHIPGTDILLSDTVADDFNLSDVVERTHLVFQVKKAIAALDQQYPKRGYLLMWQGKVQGKTYTQVAAELGITQSAVSKRWKELTARIADKFGLLPDGDNKPEDKGKQGQKNRQTRSNLNW
;
A
#
# COMPACT_ATOMS: atom_id res chain seq x y z
N MET A 1 -52.85 7.70 22.12
CA MET A 1 -51.71 7.04 22.80
C MET A 1 -51.29 5.86 21.93
N SER A 2 -50.31 6.04 21.05
CA SER A 2 -49.82 4.95 20.20
C SER A 2 -49.04 4.00 21.10
N LYS A 3 -49.50 2.75 21.25
CA LYS A 3 -48.73 1.73 21.96
C LYS A 3 -47.52 1.42 21.09
N ASP A 4 -46.35 1.89 21.52
CA ASP A 4 -45.11 1.52 20.87
C ASP A 4 -45.03 -0.02 20.79
N PRO A 5 -44.74 -0.58 19.60
CA PRO A 5 -44.68 -2.02 19.44
C PRO A 5 -43.64 -2.61 20.39
N PRO A 6 -43.91 -3.78 21.00
CA PRO A 6 -42.97 -4.40 21.93
C PRO A 6 -41.58 -4.53 21.31
N LEU A 7 -40.55 -4.21 22.10
CA LEU A 7 -39.15 -4.21 21.66
C LEU A 7 -38.73 -5.51 20.96
N ALA A 8 -39.19 -6.66 21.47
CA ALA A 8 -38.94 -7.97 20.87
C ALA A 8 -39.47 -8.08 19.43
N LYS A 9 -40.65 -7.51 19.15
CA LYS A 9 -41.26 -7.50 17.81
C LYS A 9 -40.48 -6.61 16.85
N LEU A 10 -39.95 -5.48 17.33
CA LEU A 10 -39.09 -4.60 16.54
C LEU A 10 -37.78 -5.27 16.16
N ILE A 11 -37.15 -5.98 17.10
CA ILE A 11 -35.91 -6.75 16.85
C ILE A 11 -36.15 -7.81 15.78
N GLN A 12 -37.21 -8.60 15.89
CA GLN A 12 -37.55 -9.64 14.90
C GLN A 12 -37.79 -9.06 13.51
N ARG A 13 -38.53 -7.95 13.41
CA ARG A 13 -38.73 -7.25 12.13
C ARG A 13 -37.41 -6.78 11.52
N TYR A 14 -36.51 -6.23 12.34
CA TYR A 14 -35.20 -5.78 11.89
C TYR A 14 -34.33 -6.94 11.38
N ILE A 15 -34.29 -8.06 12.11
CA ILE A 15 -33.55 -9.27 11.71
C ILE A 15 -34.10 -9.83 10.39
N ASN A 16 -35.40 -9.70 10.14
CA ASN A 16 -36.06 -10.11 8.91
C ASN A 16 -35.89 -9.12 7.75
N GLY A 17 -35.11 -8.04 7.92
CA GLY A 17 -34.76 -7.10 6.85
C GLY A 17 -35.65 -5.86 6.74
N ASP A 18 -36.56 -5.62 7.69
CA ASP A 18 -37.38 -4.41 7.71
C ASP A 18 -36.54 -3.19 8.13
N SER A 19 -36.23 -2.31 7.18
CA SER A 19 -35.42 -1.10 7.41
C SER A 19 -36.11 -0.11 8.36
N ARG A 20 -37.44 -0.02 8.36
CA ARG A 20 -38.19 0.88 9.25
C ARG A 20 -38.09 0.45 10.70
N ALA A 21 -37.89 -0.86 10.95
CA ALA A 21 -37.65 -1.34 12.31
C ALA A 21 -36.35 -0.80 12.90
N CYS A 22 -35.35 -0.44 12.07
CA CYS A 22 -34.11 0.19 12.52
C CYS A 22 -34.35 1.57 13.16
N GLU A 23 -35.13 2.41 12.49
CA GLU A 23 -35.47 3.77 12.95
C GLU A 23 -36.30 3.71 14.25
N GLN A 24 -37.21 2.73 14.34
CA GLN A 24 -38.00 2.49 15.54
C GLN A 24 -37.14 2.01 16.71
N LEU A 25 -36.17 1.12 16.47
CA LEU A 25 -35.20 0.68 17.48
C LEU A 25 -34.28 1.80 17.94
N LEU A 26 -33.78 2.64 17.01
CA LEU A 26 -32.97 3.82 17.32
C LEU A 26 -33.74 4.82 18.19
N SER A 27 -35.03 4.98 17.92
CA SER A 27 -35.91 5.91 18.65
C SER A 27 -36.41 5.34 19.98
N TYR A 28 -36.15 4.05 20.27
CA TYR A 28 -36.54 3.40 21.52
C TYR A 28 -35.79 4.00 22.71
N ARG A 29 -36.53 4.65 23.62
CA ARG A 29 -35.99 5.56 24.63
C ARG A 29 -34.96 4.90 25.55
N GLU A 30 -35.26 3.72 26.09
CA GLU A 30 -34.40 3.03 27.06
C GLU A 30 -33.09 2.56 26.44
N TYR A 31 -33.15 2.10 25.18
CA TYR A 31 -31.98 1.71 24.41
C TYR A 31 -31.09 2.92 24.13
N ARG A 32 -31.66 3.98 23.54
CA ARG A 32 -30.96 5.22 23.21
C ARG A 32 -30.31 5.83 24.45
N GLN A 33 -31.05 5.98 25.54
CA GLN A 33 -30.52 6.54 26.79
C GLN A 33 -29.41 5.69 27.40
N ARG A 34 -29.45 4.36 27.23
CA ARG A 34 -28.39 3.47 27.72
C ARG A 34 -27.12 3.64 26.90
N VAL A 35 -27.21 3.67 25.58
CA VAL A 35 -26.04 3.90 24.69
C VAL A 35 -25.42 5.27 24.96
N ILE A 36 -26.23 6.33 25.04
CA ILE A 36 -25.75 7.69 25.33
C ILE A 36 -25.01 7.75 26.68
N ARG A 37 -25.56 7.13 27.73
CA ARG A 37 -24.89 7.06 29.05
C ARG A 37 -23.55 6.33 28.99
N ILE A 38 -23.46 5.24 28.23
CA ILE A 38 -22.21 4.51 28.03
C ILE A 38 -21.22 5.39 27.27
N ALA A 39 -21.64 6.04 26.18
CA ALA A 39 -20.81 6.93 25.39
C ALA A 39 -20.20 8.06 26.24
N HIS A 40 -21.03 8.84 26.95
CA HIS A 40 -20.54 9.90 27.83
C HIS A 40 -19.55 9.40 28.89
N LYS A 41 -19.81 8.22 29.48
CA LYS A 41 -18.92 7.67 30.50
C LYS A 41 -17.56 7.31 29.91
N GLN A 42 -17.53 6.72 28.72
CA GLN A 42 -16.31 6.21 28.11
C GLN A 42 -15.50 7.28 27.37
N THR A 43 -16.14 8.30 26.79
CA THR A 43 -15.43 9.38 26.09
C THR A 43 -14.96 10.51 27.01
N ARG A 44 -15.28 10.47 28.30
CA ARG A 44 -14.86 11.50 29.25
C ARG A 44 -13.33 11.59 29.31
N GLY A 45 -12.79 12.77 28.97
CA GLY A 45 -11.35 13.02 28.96
C GLY A 45 -10.63 12.48 27.72
N HIS A 46 -11.37 12.13 26.66
CA HIS A 46 -10.82 11.73 25.37
C HIS A 46 -11.19 12.75 24.28
N THR A 47 -10.41 12.78 23.20
CA THR A 47 -10.61 13.68 22.06
C THR A 47 -11.85 13.32 21.23
N ILE A 48 -12.29 12.05 21.29
CA ILE A 48 -13.45 11.56 20.53
C ILE A 48 -14.73 12.10 21.15
N SER A 49 -15.61 12.66 20.31
CA SER A 49 -16.91 13.13 20.79
C SER A 49 -17.81 11.99 21.25
N TRP A 50 -18.69 12.27 22.22
CA TRP A 50 -19.64 11.27 22.71
C TRP A 50 -20.69 10.92 21.64
N GLU A 51 -21.05 11.85 20.75
CA GLU A 51 -21.94 11.57 19.62
C GLU A 51 -21.35 10.52 18.67
N ASP A 52 -20.08 10.63 18.30
CA ASP A 52 -19.40 9.69 17.42
C ASP A 52 -19.28 8.30 18.05
N ALA A 53 -18.98 8.26 19.35
CA ALA A 53 -18.96 7.02 20.12
C ALA A 53 -20.35 6.37 20.18
N ALA A 54 -21.41 7.16 20.40
CA ALA A 54 -22.78 6.67 20.40
C ALA A 54 -23.21 6.15 19.01
N GLN A 55 -22.87 6.86 17.94
CA GLN A 55 -23.14 6.43 16.57
C GLN A 55 -22.43 5.12 16.24
N THR A 56 -21.15 5.00 16.59
CA THR A 56 -20.36 3.77 16.40
C THR A 56 -20.99 2.60 17.18
N ALA A 57 -21.44 2.84 18.41
CA ALA A 57 -22.12 1.84 19.21
C ALA A 57 -23.44 1.39 18.58
N HIS A 58 -24.26 2.32 18.10
CA HIS A 58 -25.50 2.01 17.40
C HIS A 58 -25.24 1.14 16.17
N GLU A 59 -24.31 1.57 15.31
CA GLU A 59 -23.92 0.83 14.11
C GLU A 59 -23.49 -0.60 14.46
N LYS A 60 -22.66 -0.77 15.50
CA LYS A 60 -22.18 -2.09 15.91
C LYS A 60 -23.28 -2.99 16.47
N VAL A 61 -24.20 -2.45 17.26
CA VAL A 61 -25.37 -3.20 17.75
C VAL A 61 -26.22 -3.67 16.57
N PHE A 62 -26.48 -2.80 15.60
CA PHE A 62 -27.26 -3.14 14.41
C PHE A 62 -26.57 -4.14 13.48
N GLN A 63 -25.25 -4.01 13.29
CA GLN A 63 -24.45 -5.00 12.58
C GLN A 63 -24.53 -6.37 13.26
N ALA A 64 -24.40 -6.44 14.58
CA ALA A 64 -24.50 -7.69 15.34
C ALA A 64 -25.92 -8.29 15.29
N LEU A 65 -26.96 -7.46 15.31
CA LEU A 65 -28.34 -7.91 15.10
C LEU A 65 -28.55 -8.50 13.71
N LYS A 66 -28.03 -7.86 12.65
CA LYS A 66 -28.11 -8.40 11.28
C LYS A 66 -27.40 -9.75 11.15
N LYS A 67 -26.30 -9.95 11.89
CA LYS A 67 -25.57 -11.22 11.95
C LYS A 67 -26.25 -12.30 12.79
N ARG A 68 -27.36 -11.97 13.46
CA ARG A 68 -28.10 -12.85 14.38
C ARG A 68 -27.29 -13.26 15.62
N ASP A 69 -26.40 -12.38 16.07
CA ASP A 69 -25.58 -12.61 17.27
C ASP A 69 -26.38 -12.49 18.59
N PHE A 70 -27.59 -11.90 18.52
CA PHE A 70 -28.50 -11.80 19.65
C PHE A 70 -29.44 -13.01 19.71
N CYS A 71 -29.42 -13.72 20.84
CA CYS A 71 -30.35 -14.82 21.12
C CYS A 71 -31.23 -14.46 22.33
N PRO A 72 -32.57 -14.32 22.16
CA PRO A 72 -33.48 -14.03 23.26
C PRO A 72 -33.45 -15.04 24.41
N GLU A 73 -33.12 -16.31 24.12
CA GLU A 73 -32.99 -17.36 25.13
C GLU A 73 -31.80 -17.15 26.07
N ARG A 74 -30.79 -16.39 25.64
CA ARG A 74 -29.58 -16.10 26.44
C ARG A 74 -29.72 -14.86 27.31
N GLY A 75 -30.80 -14.09 27.17
CA GLY A 75 -31.11 -12.93 27.99
C GLY A 75 -31.68 -11.74 27.23
N ASP A 76 -31.89 -10.65 27.98
CA ASP A 76 -32.53 -9.45 27.47
C ASP A 76 -31.67 -8.66 26.48
N PHE A 77 -32.35 -8.00 25.54
CA PHE A 77 -31.71 -7.16 24.54
C PHE A 77 -30.98 -5.95 25.14
N LEU A 78 -31.59 -5.24 26.10
CA LEU A 78 -31.02 -3.99 26.62
C LEU A 78 -29.67 -4.20 27.32
N PRO A 79 -29.46 -5.24 28.17
CA PRO A 79 -28.14 -5.57 28.70
C PRO A 79 -27.16 -6.00 27.60
N TRP A 80 -27.56 -6.89 26.70
CA TRP A 80 -26.72 -7.37 25.60
C TRP A 80 -26.22 -6.23 24.71
N ALA A 81 -27.13 -5.36 24.28
CA ALA A 81 -26.80 -4.21 23.44
C ALA A 81 -25.90 -3.20 24.17
N GLY A 82 -26.06 -3.06 25.49
CA GLY A 82 -25.15 -2.26 26.32
C GLY A 82 -23.72 -2.82 26.33
N THR A 83 -23.57 -4.14 26.39
CA THR A 83 -22.27 -4.81 26.32
C THR A 83 -21.60 -4.59 24.96
N VAL A 84 -22.34 -4.81 23.86
CA VAL A 84 -21.84 -4.57 22.49
C VAL A 84 -21.44 -3.10 22.31
N ALA A 85 -22.29 -2.16 22.75
CA ALA A 85 -22.00 -0.73 22.68
C ALA A 85 -20.72 -0.37 23.45
N LYS A 86 -20.57 -0.87 24.68
CA LYS A 86 -19.37 -0.61 25.51
C LYS A 86 -18.10 -1.07 24.82
N PHE A 87 -18.07 -2.30 24.29
CA PHE A 87 -16.88 -2.82 23.61
C PHE A 87 -16.59 -2.10 22.30
N ALA A 88 -17.62 -1.77 21.51
CA ALA A 88 -17.47 -0.98 20.30
C ALA A 88 -16.81 0.38 20.56
N ILE A 89 -17.22 1.06 21.64
CA ILE A 89 -16.64 2.36 22.03
C ILE A 89 -15.19 2.18 22.51
N ILE A 90 -14.90 1.16 23.31
CA ILE A 90 -13.53 0.86 23.75
C ILE A 90 -12.61 0.60 22.55
N ASP A 91 -13.08 -0.16 21.56
CA ASP A 91 -12.29 -0.44 20.36
C ASP A 91 -12.09 0.79 19.49
N LEU A 92 -13.10 1.66 19.37
CA LEU A 92 -12.95 2.97 18.73
C LEU A 92 -11.85 3.80 19.41
N MET A 93 -11.87 3.87 20.73
CA MET A 93 -10.86 4.60 21.51
C MET A 93 -9.46 4.01 21.39
N ARG A 94 -9.34 2.68 21.33
CA ARG A 94 -8.05 2.01 21.11
C ARG A 94 -7.46 2.37 19.75
N LYS A 95 -8.29 2.38 18.70
CA LYS A 95 -7.87 2.78 17.34
C LYS A 95 -7.42 4.23 17.30
N GLU A 96 -8.13 5.13 18.00
CA GLU A 96 -7.75 6.53 18.05
C GLU A 96 -6.41 6.74 18.76
N LYS A 97 -6.18 6.04 19.88
CA LYS A 97 -4.88 6.08 20.57
C LYS A 97 -3.71 5.55 19.74
N GLN A 98 -3.97 4.67 18.78
CA GLN A 98 -2.95 4.15 17.86
C GLN A 98 -2.59 5.13 16.75
N LYS A 99 -3.41 6.16 16.51
CA LYS A 99 -3.06 7.24 15.59
C LYS A 99 -2.04 8.14 16.28
N TYR A 100 -0.76 7.88 16.04
CA TYR A 100 0.33 8.80 16.37
C TYR A 100 0.34 9.96 15.37
N CYS A 101 -0.73 10.75 15.35
CA CYS A 101 -0.83 11.94 14.54
C CYS A 101 -0.75 13.15 15.47
N ARG A 102 0.21 14.02 15.21
CA ARG A 102 0.31 15.32 15.87
C ARG A 102 -0.28 16.37 14.92
N SER A 103 -0.96 17.37 15.45
CA SER A 103 -1.42 18.46 14.59
C SER A 103 -0.22 19.26 14.10
N LEU A 104 -0.20 19.61 12.81
CA LEU A 104 0.84 20.47 12.24
C LEU A 104 0.63 21.95 12.60
N ASP A 105 -0.59 22.29 13.05
CA ASP A 105 -0.94 23.62 13.55
C ASP A 105 -0.48 23.85 15.01
N GLU A 106 0.13 22.84 15.64
CA GLU A 106 0.72 23.00 16.96
C GLU A 106 2.00 23.83 16.89
N HIS A 107 2.17 24.75 17.84
CA HIS A 107 3.41 25.49 18.00
C HIS A 107 4.48 24.61 18.64
N ILE A 108 5.73 24.86 18.29
CA ILE A 108 6.86 24.24 18.97
C ILE A 108 6.98 24.86 20.37
N PRO A 109 7.15 24.06 21.44
CA PRO A 109 7.26 24.58 22.80
C PRO A 109 8.39 25.62 22.90
N GLY A 110 8.03 26.84 23.32
CA GLY A 110 8.98 27.95 23.49
C GLY A 110 9.24 28.80 22.24
N THR A 111 8.50 28.59 21.15
CA THR A 111 8.55 29.45 19.96
C THR A 111 7.15 29.76 19.41
N ASP A 112 7.05 30.81 18.61
CA ASP A 112 5.83 31.17 17.86
C ASP A 112 5.78 30.48 16.47
N ILE A 113 6.54 29.41 16.28
CA ILE A 113 6.69 28.71 15.00
C ILE A 113 5.79 27.47 14.99
N LEU A 114 5.00 27.30 13.93
CA LEU A 114 4.16 26.13 13.72
C LEU A 114 5.02 24.91 13.38
N LEU A 115 4.56 23.72 13.79
CA LEU A 115 5.24 22.47 13.47
C LEU A 115 5.35 22.28 11.94
N SER A 116 4.30 22.66 11.19
CA SER A 116 4.30 22.65 9.71
C SER A 116 5.51 23.37 9.11
N ASP A 117 5.88 24.50 9.69
CA ASP A 117 6.92 25.38 9.14
C ASP A 117 8.33 24.82 9.36
N THR A 118 8.45 23.77 10.18
CA THR A 118 9.71 23.09 10.49
C THR A 118 9.88 21.76 9.79
N VAL A 119 8.82 21.25 9.15
CA VAL A 119 8.92 20.03 8.34
C VAL A 119 9.54 20.43 7.00
N ALA A 120 10.80 20.03 6.79
CA ALA A 120 11.45 20.21 5.51
C ALA A 120 10.84 19.28 4.45
N ASP A 121 10.68 19.79 3.23
CA ASP A 121 10.37 18.95 2.08
C ASP A 121 11.55 18.02 1.76
N ASP A 122 11.26 16.81 1.27
CA ASP A 122 12.26 15.86 0.76
C ASP A 122 12.95 16.35 -0.55
N PHE A 123 12.66 17.57 -0.98
CA PHE A 123 13.21 18.13 -2.22
C PHE A 123 14.65 18.61 -2.01
N ASN A 124 15.60 17.88 -2.61
CA ASN A 124 17.00 18.28 -2.66
C ASN A 124 17.38 18.76 -4.07
N LEU A 125 17.60 20.07 -4.22
CA LEU A 125 18.01 20.67 -5.49
C LEU A 125 19.37 20.14 -5.97
N SER A 126 20.32 19.86 -5.06
CA SER A 126 21.63 19.29 -5.41
C SER A 126 21.45 17.94 -6.09
N ASP A 127 20.62 17.06 -5.51
CA ASP A 127 20.34 15.75 -6.09
C ASP A 127 19.73 15.87 -7.50
N VAL A 128 18.85 16.84 -7.72
CA VAL A 128 18.24 17.08 -9.03
C VAL A 128 19.28 17.53 -10.05
N VAL A 129 20.16 18.46 -9.68
CA VAL A 129 21.22 18.97 -10.54
C VAL A 129 22.23 17.87 -10.87
N GLU A 130 22.67 17.11 -9.86
CA GLU A 130 23.59 15.99 -10.01
C GLU A 130 23.03 14.90 -10.92
N ARG A 131 21.78 14.48 -10.69
CA ARG A 131 21.09 13.50 -11.55
C ARG A 131 20.99 13.99 -12.98
N THR A 132 20.66 15.26 -13.18
CA THR A 132 20.54 15.85 -14.52
C THR A 132 21.89 15.87 -15.24
N HIS A 133 22.95 16.27 -14.53
CA HIS A 133 24.31 16.25 -15.06
C HIS A 133 24.77 14.82 -15.41
N LEU A 134 24.56 13.85 -14.52
CA LEU A 134 24.88 12.45 -14.75
C LEU A 134 24.15 11.89 -15.98
N VAL A 135 22.84 12.16 -16.10
CA VAL A 135 22.05 11.75 -17.28
C VAL A 135 22.61 12.35 -18.56
N PHE A 136 22.99 13.63 -18.55
CA PHE A 136 23.61 14.28 -19.71
C PHE A 136 24.94 13.62 -20.09
N GLN A 137 25.80 13.35 -19.11
CA GLN A 137 27.09 12.71 -19.33
C GLN A 137 26.95 11.29 -19.86
N VAL A 138 26.01 10.51 -19.32
CA VAL A 138 25.70 9.15 -19.81
C VAL A 138 25.19 9.19 -21.25
N LYS A 139 24.27 10.10 -21.58
CA LYS A 139 23.79 10.28 -22.96
C LYS A 139 24.94 10.61 -23.92
N LYS A 140 25.83 11.53 -23.54
CA LYS A 140 27.01 11.89 -24.32
C LYS A 140 27.96 10.69 -24.49
N ALA A 141 28.15 9.90 -23.45
CA ALA A 141 28.98 8.70 -23.51
C ALA A 141 28.41 7.63 -24.45
N ILE A 142 27.10 7.39 -24.42
CA ILE A 142 26.42 6.44 -25.31
C ILE A 142 26.56 6.87 -26.76
N ALA A 143 26.35 8.16 -27.06
CA ALA A 143 26.52 8.70 -28.41
C ALA A 143 27.97 8.52 -28.91
N ALA A 144 28.97 8.79 -28.07
CA ALA A 144 30.37 8.58 -28.42
C ALA A 144 30.71 7.09 -28.66
N LEU A 145 30.18 6.18 -27.84
CA LEU A 145 30.34 4.73 -28.03
C LEU A 145 29.67 4.25 -29.32
N ASP A 146 28.52 4.80 -29.68
CA ASP A 146 27.82 4.46 -30.92
C ASP A 146 28.62 4.91 -32.15
N GLN A 147 29.22 6.11 -32.10
CA GLN A 147 30.15 6.60 -33.14
C GLN A 147 31.41 5.74 -33.25
N GLN A 148 31.97 5.29 -32.13
CA GLN A 148 33.15 4.42 -32.10
C GLN A 148 32.84 3.02 -32.64
N TYR A 149 31.61 2.52 -32.44
CA TYR A 149 31.18 1.18 -32.83
C TYR A 149 29.88 1.21 -33.64
N PRO A 150 29.88 1.73 -34.89
CA PRO A 150 28.66 2.00 -35.66
C PRO A 150 27.85 0.74 -35.98
N LYS A 151 28.47 -0.44 -36.02
CA LYS A 151 27.80 -1.73 -36.27
C LYS A 151 27.05 -2.28 -35.04
N ARG A 152 27.21 -1.66 -33.86
CA ARG A 152 26.64 -2.17 -32.59
C ARG A 152 25.24 -1.63 -32.32
N GLY A 153 24.90 -0.41 -32.76
CA GLY A 153 23.57 0.20 -32.60
C GLY A 153 23.22 0.54 -31.14
N TYR A 154 24.21 1.00 -30.37
CA TYR A 154 24.07 1.32 -28.95
C TYR A 154 23.04 2.41 -28.69
N LEU A 155 23.02 3.44 -29.53
CA LEU A 155 22.09 4.56 -29.36
C LEU A 155 20.64 4.10 -29.51
N LEU A 156 20.34 3.31 -30.55
CA LEU A 156 18.99 2.79 -30.81
C LEU A 156 18.52 1.84 -29.70
N MET A 157 19.41 0.99 -29.18
CA MET A 157 19.09 0.12 -28.04
C MET A 157 18.76 0.91 -26.77
N TRP A 158 19.55 1.94 -26.45
CA TRP A 158 19.30 2.79 -25.29
C TRP A 158 17.99 3.57 -25.43
N GLN A 159 17.72 4.17 -26.60
CA GLN A 159 16.46 4.86 -26.87
C GLN A 159 15.25 3.91 -26.74
N GLY A 160 15.33 2.71 -27.31
CA GLY A 160 14.29 1.70 -27.16
C GLY A 160 14.02 1.33 -25.71
N LYS A 161 15.06 1.22 -24.89
CA LYS A 161 14.91 0.94 -23.44
C LYS A 161 14.28 2.08 -22.66
N VAL A 162 14.68 3.33 -22.94
CA VAL A 162 14.06 4.52 -22.33
C VAL A 162 12.58 4.63 -22.71
N GLN A 163 12.21 4.19 -23.91
CA GLN A 163 10.82 4.15 -24.40
C GLN A 163 10.02 2.92 -23.93
N GLY A 164 10.61 2.03 -23.11
CA GLY A 164 9.93 0.84 -22.60
C GLY A 164 9.79 -0.31 -23.61
N LYS A 165 10.51 -0.29 -24.74
CA LYS A 165 10.48 -1.38 -25.73
C LYS A 165 11.09 -2.67 -25.19
N THR A 166 10.55 -3.81 -25.63
CA THR A 166 11.09 -5.12 -25.31
C THR A 166 12.32 -5.45 -26.17
N TYR A 167 13.13 -6.42 -25.73
CA TYR A 167 14.29 -6.85 -26.53
C TYR A 167 13.92 -7.44 -27.89
N THR A 168 12.71 -7.99 -28.06
CA THR A 168 12.22 -8.51 -29.34
C THR A 168 11.89 -7.38 -30.32
N GLN A 169 11.30 -6.28 -29.85
CA GLN A 169 11.01 -5.10 -30.66
C GLN A 169 12.29 -4.40 -31.11
N VAL A 170 13.25 -4.21 -30.20
CA VAL A 170 14.56 -3.62 -30.52
C VAL A 170 15.36 -4.52 -31.48
N ALA A 171 15.25 -5.84 -31.33
CA ALA A 171 15.88 -6.81 -32.23
C ALA A 171 15.33 -6.71 -33.67
N ALA A 172 14.02 -6.56 -33.82
CA ALA A 172 13.36 -6.37 -35.11
C ALA A 172 13.82 -5.06 -35.78
N GLU A 173 13.93 -3.96 -35.03
CA GLU A 173 14.41 -2.66 -35.54
C GLU A 173 15.88 -2.69 -35.98
N LEU A 174 16.72 -3.48 -35.30
CA LEU A 174 18.14 -3.62 -35.62
C LEU A 174 18.45 -4.74 -36.64
N GLY A 175 17.46 -5.54 -37.03
CA GLY A 175 17.66 -6.71 -37.88
C GLY A 175 18.57 -7.78 -37.26
N ILE A 176 18.58 -7.91 -35.92
CA ILE A 176 19.41 -8.88 -35.19
C ILE A 176 18.55 -9.79 -34.30
N THR A 177 19.15 -10.81 -33.70
CA THR A 177 18.45 -11.68 -32.75
C THR A 177 18.28 -11.01 -31.39
N GLN A 178 17.23 -11.39 -30.65
CA GLN A 178 17.01 -10.97 -29.26
C GLN A 178 18.23 -11.27 -28.36
N SER A 179 18.89 -12.41 -28.57
CA SER A 179 20.10 -12.80 -27.83
C SER A 179 21.28 -11.87 -28.12
N ALA A 180 21.40 -11.38 -29.36
CA ALA A 180 22.41 -10.38 -29.72
C ALA A 180 22.14 -9.03 -29.06
N VAL A 181 20.87 -8.57 -28.98
CA VAL A 181 20.50 -7.36 -28.23
C VAL A 181 20.88 -7.48 -26.76
N SER A 182 20.56 -8.62 -26.12
CA SER A 182 20.90 -8.85 -24.72
C SER A 182 22.41 -8.80 -24.46
N LYS A 183 23.21 -9.46 -25.32
CA LYS A 183 24.67 -9.45 -25.22
C LYS A 183 25.24 -8.04 -25.40
N ARG A 184 24.75 -7.29 -26.39
CA ARG A 184 25.20 -5.92 -26.67
C ARG A 184 24.75 -4.92 -25.59
N TRP A 185 23.59 -5.15 -24.95
CA TRP A 185 23.16 -4.35 -23.80
C TRP A 185 24.10 -4.50 -22.62
N LYS A 186 24.47 -5.74 -22.28
CA LYS A 186 25.48 -6.01 -21.24
C LYS A 186 26.83 -5.35 -21.58
N GLU A 187 27.24 -5.45 -22.85
CA GLU A 187 28.46 -4.79 -23.34
C GLU A 187 28.38 -3.26 -23.18
N LEU A 188 27.27 -2.63 -23.56
CA LEU A 188 27.05 -1.19 -23.40
C LEU A 188 27.10 -0.78 -21.92
N THR A 189 26.40 -1.48 -21.04
CA THR A 189 26.39 -1.18 -19.60
C THR A 189 27.77 -1.32 -18.99
N ALA A 190 28.53 -2.36 -19.34
CA ALA A 190 29.89 -2.55 -18.85
C ALA A 190 30.84 -1.41 -19.29
N ARG A 191 30.75 -0.98 -20.55
CA ARG A 191 31.56 0.13 -21.09
C ARG A 191 31.20 1.48 -20.47
N ILE A 192 29.93 1.71 -20.17
CA ILE A 192 29.50 2.90 -19.44
C ILE A 192 30.04 2.83 -18.00
N ALA A 193 29.86 1.70 -17.31
CA ALA A 193 30.37 1.52 -15.94
C ALA A 193 31.88 1.76 -15.85
N ASP A 194 32.65 1.20 -16.79
CA ASP A 194 34.10 1.43 -16.92
C ASP A 194 34.43 2.92 -17.07
N LYS A 195 33.75 3.61 -17.98
CA LYS A 195 33.95 5.04 -18.25
C LYS A 195 33.66 5.94 -17.04
N PHE A 196 32.73 5.54 -16.17
CA PHE A 196 32.35 6.30 -14.98
C PHE A 196 33.00 5.77 -13.70
N GLY A 197 33.94 4.80 -13.78
CA GLY A 197 34.61 4.24 -12.62
C GLY A 197 33.67 3.48 -11.66
N LEU A 198 32.57 2.95 -12.18
CA LEU A 198 31.53 2.24 -11.42
C LEU A 198 31.74 0.71 -11.40
N LEU A 199 32.86 0.23 -11.97
CA LEU A 199 33.23 -1.17 -11.86
C LEU A 199 33.90 -1.39 -10.49
N PRO A 200 33.54 -2.44 -9.74
CA PRO A 200 34.35 -2.88 -8.63
C PRO A 200 35.73 -3.25 -9.17
N ASP A 201 36.80 -2.74 -8.55
CA ASP A 201 38.16 -3.18 -8.82
C ASP A 201 38.22 -4.71 -8.65
N GLY A 202 38.51 -5.44 -9.73
CA GLY A 202 38.90 -6.85 -9.69
C GLY A 202 37.91 -7.88 -10.26
N ASP A 203 38.40 -8.57 -11.28
CA ASP A 203 38.05 -9.93 -11.74
C ASP A 203 36.69 -10.19 -12.42
N ASN A 204 36.71 -10.10 -13.75
CA ASN A 204 36.91 -11.29 -14.61
C ASN A 204 36.78 -10.90 -16.09
N LYS A 205 37.91 -10.90 -16.81
CA LYS A 205 37.89 -11.05 -18.27
C LYS A 205 37.43 -12.48 -18.58
N PRO A 206 36.36 -12.71 -19.35
CA PRO A 206 36.22 -14.00 -20.00
C PRO A 206 37.17 -14.00 -21.20
N GLU A 207 38.27 -14.74 -21.08
CA GLU A 207 39.04 -15.17 -22.23
C GLU A 207 38.11 -15.91 -23.21
N ASP A 208 37.99 -15.36 -24.41
CA ASP A 208 37.46 -16.05 -25.56
C ASP A 208 38.49 -17.10 -26.02
N LYS A 209 38.32 -18.34 -25.59
CA LYS A 209 38.93 -19.50 -26.24
C LYS A 209 37.82 -20.36 -26.83
N GLY A 210 37.53 -20.11 -28.10
CA GLY A 210 36.84 -21.09 -28.93
C GLY A 210 37.68 -22.36 -29.07
N LYS A 211 37.03 -23.51 -28.95
CA LYS A 211 37.12 -24.59 -29.96
C LYS A 211 36.03 -25.64 -29.79
N GLN A 212 35.56 -26.04 -30.96
CA GLN A 212 34.54 -27.02 -31.33
C GLN A 212 34.57 -28.36 -30.60
N GLY A 213 33.37 -28.85 -30.27
CA GLY A 213 32.83 -30.11 -30.79
C GLY A 213 33.35 -31.43 -30.21
N GLN A 214 32.48 -32.13 -29.46
CA GLN A 214 32.35 -33.58 -29.63
C GLN A 214 30.97 -34.10 -29.22
N LYS A 215 30.43 -34.96 -30.09
CA LYS A 215 29.15 -35.67 -30.04
C LYS A 215 29.08 -36.75 -28.95
N ASN A 216 27.83 -37.11 -28.63
CA ASN A 216 27.33 -38.39 -28.09
C ASN A 216 27.67 -38.69 -26.62
N ARG A 217 26.77 -39.23 -25.78
CA ARG A 217 25.85 -40.35 -26.03
C ARG A 217 24.77 -40.38 -24.93
N GLN A 218 23.57 -40.81 -25.30
CA GLN A 218 22.52 -41.24 -24.37
C GLN A 218 23.01 -42.34 -23.43
N THR A 219 22.65 -42.25 -22.15
CA THR A 219 22.31 -43.43 -21.33
C THR A 219 21.17 -43.07 -20.39
N ARG A 220 20.02 -43.73 -20.60
CA ARG A 220 18.94 -43.88 -19.61
C ARG A 220 19.45 -44.73 -18.46
N SER A 221 19.15 -44.34 -17.22
CA SER A 221 18.77 -45.31 -16.18
C SER A 221 18.14 -44.59 -15.00
N ASN A 222 16.93 -45.04 -14.69
CA ASN A 222 16.17 -44.83 -13.47
C ASN A 222 17.02 -44.98 -12.21
N LEU A 223 16.69 -44.24 -11.16
CA LEU A 223 16.46 -44.81 -9.82
C LEU A 223 15.73 -43.79 -8.95
N ASN A 224 14.47 -44.13 -8.62
CA ASN A 224 13.78 -43.71 -7.41
C ASN A 224 14.61 -44.11 -6.20
N TRP A 225 14.64 -43.25 -5.17
CA TRP A 225 14.12 -43.48 -3.81
C TRP A 225 13.80 -42.12 -3.19
#